data_AF-A0A0R1YR36-F1
#
_entry.id   AF-A0A0R1YR36-F1
#
_cell.length_a   1.000
_cell.length_b   1.000
_cell.length_c   1.000
_cell.angle_alpha   90.00
_cell.angle_beta   90.00
_cell.angle_gamma   90.00
#
_symmetry.space_group_name_H-M   'P 1'
#
loop_
_entity.id
_entity.type
_entity.pdbx_description
1 polymer ?
#
loop_
_entity_poly.entity_id
_entity_poly.type
_entity_poly.pdbx_seq_one_letter_code
_entity_poly.pdbx_strand_id
1 'polypeptide(L)'
;MSILISLIYSQYTGKLADATDFMRIVIFARLIGYSALIQALAKIISLGLQVRRLHDMDKSAWYLLLHFIPLIGWIIILILSMYPSEYHQNVYGEETDTTNVGDEREFSPSREGAK
;
A
#
# COMPACT_ATOMS: atom_id res chain seq x y z
N MET A 1 37.49 28.47 44.11
CA MET A 1 38.11 27.93 42.88
C MET A 1 37.10 27.15 42.05
N SER A 2 36.53 26.03 42.54
CA SER A 2 35.62 25.19 41.74
C SER A 2 34.33 25.87 41.27
N ILE A 3 33.71 26.73 42.10
CA ILE A 3 32.46 27.42 41.76
C ILE A 3 32.65 28.40 40.58
N LEU A 4 33.79 29.10 40.55
CA LEU A 4 34.11 30.04 39.47
C LEU A 4 34.30 29.30 38.14
N ILE A 5 34.97 28.15 38.18
CA ILE A 5 35.17 27.30 37.01
C ILE A 5 33.81 26.81 36.49
N SER A 6 32.93 26.30 37.34
CA SER A 6 31.58 25.85 36.93
C SER A 6 30.70 26.97 36.37
N LEU A 7 30.79 28.20 36.91
CA LEU A 7 30.06 29.35 36.37
C LEU A 7 30.55 29.73 34.98
N ILE A 8 31.86 29.73 34.76
CA ILE A 8 32.45 29.99 33.46
C ILE A 8 32.01 28.93 32.45
N TYR A 9 32.11 27.64 32.81
CA TYR A 9 31.61 26.54 31.98
C TYR A 9 30.11 26.67 31.66
N SER A 10 29.27 27.04 32.63
CA SER A 10 27.82 27.24 32.41
C SER A 10 27.51 28.34 31.40
N GLN A 11 28.23 29.46 31.44
CA GLN A 11 28.07 30.56 30.47
C GLN A 11 28.52 30.16 29.06
N TYR A 12 29.60 29.38 28.94
CA TYR A 12 30.04 28.83 27.66
C TYR A 12 29.06 27.78 27.12
N THR A 13 28.51 26.91 27.97
CA THR A 13 27.50 25.93 27.56
C THR A 13 26.20 26.60 27.16
N GLY A 14 25.78 27.70 27.81
CA GLY A 14 24.53 28.40 27.47
C GLY A 14 24.55 29.04 26.07
N LYS A 15 25.68 29.62 25.67
CA LYS A 15 25.85 30.18 24.31
C LYS A 15 25.93 29.09 23.22
N LEU A 16 26.56 27.96 23.54
CA LEU A 16 26.64 26.82 22.62
C LEU A 16 25.28 26.10 22.51
N ALA A 17 24.53 26.01 23.60
CA ALA A 17 23.20 25.41 23.65
C ALA A 17 22.23 26.13 22.72
N ASP A 18 22.18 27.47 22.75
CA ASP A 18 21.30 28.28 21.91
C ASP A 18 21.53 28.03 20.40
N ALA A 19 22.80 28.00 19.97
CA ALA A 19 23.15 27.70 18.58
C ALA A 19 22.81 26.25 18.18
N THR A 20 23.04 25.28 19.08
CA THR A 20 22.69 23.88 18.82
C THR A 20 21.19 23.63 18.82
N ASP A 21 20.43 24.32 19.67
CA ASP A 21 18.99 24.16 19.78
C ASP A 21 18.27 24.79 18.58
N PHE A 22 18.75 25.94 18.10
CA PHE A 22 18.30 26.48 16.81
C PHE A 22 18.57 25.51 15.65
N MET A 23 19.80 24.97 15.58
CA MET A 23 20.16 24.01 14.54
C MET A 23 19.32 22.73 14.61
N ARG A 24 19.04 22.23 15.81
CA ARG A 24 18.14 21.09 16.05
C ARG A 24 16.75 21.35 15.52
N ILE A 25 16.14 22.49 15.86
CA ILE A 25 14.80 22.86 15.40
C ILE A 25 14.75 22.87 13.87
N VAL A 26 15.74 23.47 13.21
CA VAL A 26 15.82 23.49 11.74
C VAL A 26 15.96 22.09 11.15
N ILE A 27 16.80 21.24 11.73
CA ILE A 27 16.97 19.85 11.28
C ILE A 27 15.67 19.07 11.44
N PHE A 28 15.02 19.13 12.62
CA PHE A 28 13.75 18.45 12.85
C PHE A 28 12.65 18.95 11.91
N ALA A 29 12.52 20.26 11.71
CA ALA A 29 11.56 20.83 10.79
C ALA A 29 11.77 20.31 9.35
N ARG A 30 13.02 20.19 8.91
CA ARG A 30 13.35 19.62 7.58
C ARG A 30 13.04 18.13 7.48
N LEU A 31 13.41 17.34 8.50
CA LEU A 31 13.10 15.91 8.53
C LEU A 31 11.60 15.65 8.50
N ILE A 32 10.82 16.43 9.28
CA ILE A 32 9.35 16.38 9.25
C ILE A 32 8.85 16.72 7.84
N GLY A 33 9.35 17.80 7.23
CA GLY A 33 8.98 18.17 5.86
C GLY A 33 9.26 17.09 4.81
N TYR A 34 10.46 16.49 4.82
CA TYR A 34 10.82 15.42 3.89
C TYR A 34 9.98 14.16 4.12
N SER A 35 9.75 13.77 5.37
CA SER A 35 8.90 12.61 5.69
C SER A 35 7.45 12.83 5.27
N ALA A 36 6.91 14.04 5.40
CA ALA A 36 5.57 14.39 4.95
C ALA A 36 5.46 14.33 3.42
N LEU A 37 6.48 14.79 2.69
CA LEU A 37 6.53 14.71 1.22
C LEU A 37 6.46 13.25 0.74
N ILE A 38 7.28 12.37 1.33
CA ILE A 38 7.30 10.95 0.97
C ILE A 38 5.93 10.30 1.25
N GLN A 39 5.34 10.58 2.41
CA GLN A 39 4.02 10.06 2.75
C GLN A 39 2.93 10.58 1.81
N ALA A 40 2.98 11.84 1.39
CA ALA A 40 2.03 12.41 0.44
C ALA A 40 2.10 11.71 -0.93
N LEU A 41 3.32 11.50 -1.45
CA LEU A 41 3.52 10.76 -2.69
C LEU A 41 3.02 9.31 -2.59
N ALA A 42 3.35 8.62 -1.50
CA ALA A 42 2.90 7.25 -1.25
C ALA A 42 1.36 7.15 -1.19
N LYS A 43 0.69 8.12 -0.57
CA LYS A 43 -0.78 8.17 -0.50
C LYS A 43 -1.41 8.34 -1.88
N ILE A 44 -0.87 9.22 -2.73
CA ILE A 44 -1.39 9.44 -4.09
C ILE A 44 -1.28 8.15 -4.91
N ILE A 45 -0.14 7.45 -4.83
CA ILE A 45 0.07 6.18 -5.52
C ILE A 45 -0.90 5.12 -4.99
N SER A 46 -1.02 4.98 -3.67
CA SER A 46 -1.94 4.01 -3.04
C SER A 46 -3.39 4.26 -3.43
N LEU A 47 -3.84 5.52 -3.43
CA LEU A 47 -5.19 5.89 -3.86
C LEU A 47 -5.43 5.51 -5.34
N GLY A 48 -4.46 5.76 -6.22
CA GLY A 48 -4.54 5.37 -7.63
C GLY A 48 -4.69 3.85 -7.83
N LEU A 49 -3.91 3.04 -7.10
CA LEU A 49 -4.02 1.58 -7.16
C LEU A 49 -5.38 1.08 -6.65
N GLN A 50 -5.88 1.67 -5.56
CA GLN A 50 -7.17 1.27 -5.00
C GLN A 50 -8.32 1.63 -5.94
N VAL A 51 -8.28 2.81 -6.58
CA VAL A 51 -9.27 3.20 -7.60
C VAL A 51 -9.25 2.22 -8.77
N ARG A 52 -8.06 1.82 -9.25
CA ARG A 52 -7.94 0.80 -10.31
C ARG A 52 -8.53 -0.54 -9.87
N ARG A 53 -8.22 -1.03 -8.66
CA ARG A 53 -8.75 -2.30 -8.15
C ARG A 53 -10.27 -2.28 -7.96
N LEU A 54 -10.83 -1.15 -7.52
CA LEU A 54 -12.27 -0.95 -7.42
C LEU A 54 -12.93 -0.95 -8.80
N HIS A 55 -12.31 -0.28 -9.77
CA HIS A 55 -12.77 -0.24 -11.15
C HIS A 55 -12.67 -1.62 -11.83
N ASP A 56 -11.62 -2.40 -11.55
CA ASP A 56 -11.44 -3.76 -12.05
C ASP A 56 -12.54 -4.73 -11.51
N MET A 57 -13.23 -4.35 -10.43
CA MET A 57 -14.37 -5.09 -9.84
C MET A 57 -15.74 -4.50 -10.28
N ASP A 58 -15.77 -3.64 -11.30
CA ASP A 58 -16.95 -2.89 -11.75
C ASP A 58 -17.65 -2.10 -10.62
N LYS A 59 -16.93 -1.76 -9.55
CA LYS A 59 -17.45 -0.95 -8.44
C LYS A 59 -16.98 0.50 -8.62
N SER A 60 -17.87 1.44 -8.29
CA SER A 60 -17.59 2.87 -8.45
C SER A 60 -16.49 3.35 -7.48
N ALA A 61 -15.68 4.33 -7.89
CA ALA A 61 -14.63 4.91 -7.05
C ALA A 61 -15.18 5.61 -5.77
N TRP A 62 -16.50 5.71 -5.61
CA TRP A 62 -17.15 6.26 -4.43
C TRP A 62 -16.93 5.44 -3.17
N TYR A 63 -16.62 4.14 -3.28
CA TYR A 63 -16.26 3.33 -2.11
C TYR A 63 -14.95 3.76 -1.45
N LEU A 64 -14.09 4.53 -2.14
CA LEU A 64 -12.90 5.11 -1.54
C LEU A 64 -13.22 6.13 -0.45
N LEU A 65 -14.38 6.80 -0.50
CA LEU A 65 -14.81 7.74 0.54
C LEU A 65 -15.02 7.06 1.89
N LEU A 66 -15.20 5.73 1.92
CA LEU A 66 -15.25 4.97 3.15
C LEU A 66 -13.93 5.05 3.93
N HIS A 67 -12.77 5.32 3.30
CA HIS A 67 -11.51 5.56 4.03
C HIS A 67 -11.61 6.71 5.06
N PHE A 68 -12.51 7.67 4.85
CA PHE A 68 -12.74 8.79 5.77
C PHE A 68 -13.60 8.41 6.99
N ILE A 69 -14.23 7.23 6.98
CA ILE A 69 -14.99 6.70 8.11
C ILE A 69 -14.09 5.73 8.90
N PRO A 70 -13.58 6.11 10.08
CA PRO A 70 -12.75 5.22 10.88
C PRO A 70 -13.56 3.99 11.33
N LEU A 71 -12.89 2.84 11.47
CA LEU A 71 -13.44 1.50 11.75
C LEU A 71 -14.17 0.87 10.56
N ILE A 72 -15.35 1.39 10.20
CA ILE A 72 -16.25 0.70 9.25
C ILE A 72 -15.67 0.69 7.84
N GLY A 73 -15.08 1.80 7.39
CA GLY A 73 -14.56 1.88 6.04
C GLY A 73 -13.30 1.07 5.80
N TRP A 74 -12.45 0.92 6.82
CA TRP A 74 -11.30 0.04 6.77
C TRP A 74 -11.71 -1.43 6.66
N ILE A 75 -12.73 -1.84 7.41
CA ILE A 75 -13.27 -3.21 7.35
C ILE A 75 -13.83 -3.52 5.97
N ILE A 76 -14.62 -2.60 5.38
CA ILE A 76 -15.21 -2.81 4.05
C ILE A 76 -14.14 -2.96 2.97
N ILE A 77 -13.07 -2.14 3.02
CA ILE A 77 -12.00 -2.21 2.02
C ILE A 77 -11.11 -3.42 2.19
N LEU A 78 -10.91 -3.89 3.44
CA LEU A 78 -10.26 -5.18 3.69
C LEU A 78 -11.09 -6.33 3.12
N ILE A 79 -12.40 -6.33 3.35
CA ILE A 79 -13.31 -7.33 2.78
C ILE A 79 -13.30 -7.26 1.25
N LEU A 80 -13.36 -6.06 0.66
CA LEU A 80 -13.31 -5.88 -0.79
C LEU A 80 -11.95 -6.31 -1.37
N SER A 81 -10.84 -6.06 -0.66
CA SER A 81 -9.52 -6.54 -1.05
C SER A 81 -9.38 -8.05 -0.97
N MET A 82 -10.11 -8.71 -0.05
CA MET A 82 -10.17 -10.17 0.05
C MET A 82 -11.25 -10.80 -0.84
N TYR A 83 -12.17 -10.01 -1.40
CA TYR A 83 -13.24 -10.54 -2.24
C TYR A 83 -12.63 -11.10 -3.53
N PRO A 84 -12.94 -12.35 -3.91
CA PRO A 84 -12.56 -12.87 -5.21
C PRO A 84 -13.19 -11.97 -6.28
N SER A 85 -12.40 -11.61 -7.30
CA SER A 85 -12.93 -10.87 -8.45
C SER A 85 -14.11 -11.65 -9.03
N GLU A 86 -15.18 -10.95 -9.42
CA GLU A 86 -16.32 -11.58 -10.09
C GLU A 86 -15.82 -12.39 -11.28
N TYR A 87 -16.18 -13.68 -11.31
CA TYR A 87 -15.76 -14.66 -12.31
C TYR A 87 -16.37 -14.27 -13.66
N HIS A 88 -15.71 -13.38 -14.39
CA HIS A 88 -16.04 -13.14 -15.78
C HIS A 88 -15.49 -14.31 -16.59
N GLN A 89 -16.35 -14.97 -17.37
CA GLN A 89 -15.91 -15.93 -18.36
C GLN A 89 -14.84 -15.28 -19.24
N ASN A 90 -13.61 -15.77 -19.11
CA ASN A 90 -12.51 -15.33 -19.94
C ASN A 90 -12.79 -15.75 -21.40
N VAL A 91 -13.13 -14.77 -22.24
CA VAL A 91 -13.37 -14.98 -23.68
C VAL A 91 -12.11 -15.48 -24.41
N TYR A 92 -10.93 -15.38 -23.78
CA TYR A 92 -9.63 -15.79 -24.32
C TYR A 92 -9.09 -17.11 -23.76
N GLY A 93 -9.83 -17.80 -22.88
CA GLY A 93 -9.42 -19.12 -22.41
C GLY A 93 -10.33 -19.68 -21.32
N GLU A 94 -10.93 -20.83 -21.59
CA GLU A 94 -11.45 -21.70 -20.53
C GLU A 94 -10.29 -22.06 -19.60
N GLU A 95 -10.42 -21.66 -18.33
CA GLU A 95 -9.62 -22.30 -17.29
C GLU A 95 -10.06 -23.76 -17.25
N THR A 96 -9.18 -24.65 -17.72
CA THR A 96 -9.34 -26.07 -17.50
C THR A 96 -9.27 -26.31 -16.01
N ASP A 97 -10.43 -26.60 -15.41
CA ASP A 97 -10.52 -27.11 -14.07
C ASP A 97 -9.82 -28.48 -14.03
N THR A 98 -8.52 -28.46 -13.76
CA THR A 98 -7.70 -29.65 -13.59
C THR A 98 -8.01 -30.38 -12.28
N THR A 99 -9.00 -29.97 -11.49
CA THR A 99 -9.42 -30.77 -10.33
C THR A 99 -10.29 -31.98 -10.69
N ASN A 100 -10.65 -32.14 -11.97
CA ASN A 100 -11.21 -33.37 -12.52
C ASN A 100 -10.32 -33.92 -13.65
N VAL A 101 -9.03 -34.21 -13.37
CA VAL A 101 -8.23 -35.11 -14.22
C VAL A 101 -8.77 -36.53 -14.05
N GLY A 102 -9.92 -36.78 -14.66
CA GLY A 102 -10.66 -38.01 -14.43
C GLY A 102 -11.78 -38.23 -15.40
N ASP A 103 -11.81 -37.59 -16.58
CA ASP A 103 -12.50 -38.19 -17.72
C ASP A 103 -12.08 -37.56 -19.05
N GLU A 104 -12.12 -38.37 -20.10
CA GLU A 104 -12.24 -37.92 -21.50
C GLU A 104 -11.01 -37.24 -22.16
N ARG A 105 -9.84 -37.88 -22.07
CA ARG A 105 -9.05 -38.02 -23.32
C ARG A 105 -9.65 -39.16 -24.14
N GLU A 106 -10.86 -38.93 -24.66
CA GLU A 106 -11.43 -39.78 -25.70
C GLU A 106 -10.64 -39.53 -26.99
N PHE A 107 -9.48 -40.18 -27.06
CA PHE A 107 -8.75 -40.41 -28.29
C PHE A 107 -9.65 -41.24 -29.20
N SER A 108 -10.37 -40.57 -30.10
CA SER A 108 -11.08 -41.21 -31.19
C SER A 108 -10.05 -41.84 -32.13
N PRO A 109 -9.95 -43.18 -32.23
CA PRO A 109 -9.12 -43.78 -33.26
C PRO A 109 -9.87 -43.56 -34.57
N SER A 110 -9.30 -42.71 -35.43
CA SER A 110 -9.73 -42.51 -36.81
C SER A 110 -9.94 -43.89 -37.44
N ARG A 111 -11.22 -44.25 -37.64
CA ARG A 111 -11.63 -45.56 -38.11
C ARG A 111 -11.00 -45.84 -39.47
N GLU A 112 -10.08 -46.78 -39.41
CA GLU A 112 -9.71 -47.68 -40.48
C GLU A 112 -10.98 -48.36 -41.04
N GLY A 113 -11.34 -47.97 -42.25
CA GLY A 113 -12.25 -48.67 -43.15
C GLY A 113 -11.67 -48.46 -44.55
N ALA A 114 -10.91 -49.38 -45.15
CA ALA A 114 -11.26 -50.77 -45.43
C ALA A 114 -12.62 -50.89 -46.12
N LYS A 115 -12.70 -50.45 -47.38
CA LYS A 115 -12.89 -51.30 -48.58
C LYS A 115 -13.08 -50.45 -49.82
#